data_AF-N1QKV9-F1
#
_entry.id   AF-N1QKV9-F1
#
_cell.length_a   1.000
_cell.length_b   1.000
_cell.length_c   1.000
_cell.angle_alpha   90.00
_cell.angle_beta   90.00
_cell.angle_gamma   90.00
#
_symmetry.space_group_name_H-M   'P 1'
#
loop_
_entity.id
_entity.type
_entity.pdbx_description
1 polymer ?
#
loop_
_entity_poly.entity_id
_entity_poly.type
_entity_poly.pdbx_seq_one_letter_code
_entity_poly.pdbx_strand_id
1 'polypeptide(L)'
;SLVYLQHSHTIIGIPEKNVILRVFGSPYSPDRGKQNWAFQYTNEKAAVAMWDVVPEDTQVLITDTPPAGICNMSSYWKEGRCAALKDKVGQIRPMLHICGHCYEGRG
;
A
#
# COMPACT_ATOMS: atom_id res chain seq x y z
N SER A 1 13.20 4.27 18.56
CA SER A 1 12.10 5.13 18.11
C SER A 1 11.14 4.30 17.29
N LEU A 2 9.83 4.51 17.40
CA LEU A 2 8.80 3.85 16.59
C LEU A 2 8.18 4.90 15.67
N VAL A 3 8.06 4.59 14.38
CA VAL A 3 7.36 5.45 13.41
C VAL A 3 6.09 4.76 12.98
N TYR A 4 4.93 5.36 13.30
CA TYR A 4 3.62 4.88 12.90
C TYR A 4 3.14 5.65 11.66
N LEU A 5 2.76 4.93 10.60
CA LEU A 5 2.25 5.51 9.36
C LEU A 5 0.77 5.14 9.19
N GLN A 6 -0.10 6.14 9.25
CA GLN A 6 -1.54 5.99 9.00
C GLN A 6 -1.89 6.79 7.76
N HIS A 7 -1.68 6.19 6.59
CA HIS A 7 -1.87 6.86 5.30
C HIS A 7 -1.06 8.17 5.23
N SER A 8 0.22 8.04 5.56
CA SER A 8 1.16 9.15 5.67
C SER A 8 2.55 8.71 5.19
N HIS A 9 3.45 9.68 5.03
CA HIS A 9 4.83 9.42 4.65
C HIS A 9 5.83 9.90 5.70
N THR A 10 7.04 9.36 5.61
CA THR A 10 8.18 9.77 6.43
C THR A 10 9.47 9.68 5.61
N ILE A 11 10.51 10.33 6.13
CA ILE A 11 11.85 10.27 5.57
C ILE A 11 12.74 9.58 6.60
N ILE A 12 13.34 8.47 6.20
CA ILE A 12 14.27 7.70 7.03
C ILE A 12 15.69 7.93 6.52
N GLY A 13 16.51 8.59 7.32
CA GLY A 13 17.95 8.69 7.07
C GLY A 13 18.67 7.45 7.63
N ILE A 14 19.60 6.89 6.84
CA ILE A 14 20.51 5.82 7.25
C ILE A 14 21.93 6.38 7.12
N PRO A 15 22.44 7.09 8.17
CA PRO A 15 23.70 7.82 8.09
C PRO A 15 24.90 6.93 7.74
N GLU A 16 24.94 5.70 8.26
CA GLU A 16 26.03 4.74 8.05
C GLU A 16 26.15 4.30 6.58
N LYS A 17 25.07 4.47 5.80
CA LYS A 17 25.03 4.17 4.37
C LYS A 17 24.98 5.43 3.51
N ASN A 18 24.89 6.61 4.10
CA ASN A 18 24.63 7.88 3.42
C ASN A 18 23.40 7.79 2.50
N VAL A 19 22.33 7.15 2.98
CA VAL A 19 21.07 6.94 2.23
C VAL A 19 19.92 7.65 2.94
N ILE A 20 19.01 8.20 2.14
CA ILE A 20 17.72 8.73 2.58
C ILE A 20 16.63 7.94 1.86
N LEU A 21 15.65 7.44 2.62
CA LEU A 21 14.51 6.70 2.09
C LEU A 21 13.22 7.50 2.31
N ARG A 22 12.45 7.69 1.24
CA ARG A 22 11.10 8.25 1.28
C ARG A 22 10.09 7.11 1.33
N VAL A 23 9.42 6.99 2.48
CA VAL A 23 8.54 5.85 2.79
C VAL A 23 7.12 6.34 2.91
N PHE A 24 6.19 5.76 2.15
CA PHE A 24 4.75 5.97 2.32
C PHE A 24 4.11 4.70 2.88
N GLY A 25 3.22 4.84 3.88
CA GLY A 25 2.55 3.73 4.53
C GLY A 25 1.05 3.94 4.67
N SER A 26 0.24 2.93 4.33
CA SER A 26 -1.21 2.99 4.49
C SER A 26 -1.81 1.67 4.99
N PRO A 27 -2.65 1.72 6.05
CA PRO A 27 -3.39 0.56 6.54
C PRO A 27 -4.70 0.31 5.78
N TYR A 28 -5.02 1.14 4.77
CA TYR A 28 -6.35 1.10 4.17
C TYR A 28 -6.53 -0.06 3.19
N SER A 29 -7.70 -0.69 3.23
CA SER A 29 -8.08 -1.79 2.34
C SER A 29 -9.52 -1.63 1.80
N PRO A 30 -9.90 -2.36 0.73
CA PRO A 30 -11.27 -2.29 0.23
C PRO A 30 -12.28 -2.81 1.25
N ASP A 31 -13.38 -2.06 1.45
CA ASP A 31 -14.56 -2.54 2.18
C ASP A 31 -15.24 -3.67 1.40
N ARG A 32 -15.52 -4.77 2.09
CA ARG A 32 -16.21 -5.96 1.54
C ARG A 32 -17.68 -6.04 1.93
N GLY A 33 -18.23 -4.98 2.53
CA GLY A 33 -19.63 -4.85 2.89
C GLY A 33 -20.12 -5.81 3.98
N LYS A 34 -19.26 -6.70 4.49
CA LYS A 34 -19.58 -7.71 5.53
C LYS A 34 -18.62 -7.66 6.72
N GLN A 35 -17.56 -6.86 6.63
CA GLN A 35 -16.50 -6.78 7.62
C GLN A 35 -16.36 -5.32 8.01
N ASN A 36 -16.74 -4.98 9.25
CA ASN A 36 -16.61 -3.62 9.80
C ASN A 36 -15.19 -3.44 10.37
N TRP A 37 -14.18 -3.51 9.49
CA TRP A 37 -12.79 -3.35 9.89
C TRP A 37 -12.40 -1.87 9.92
N ALA A 38 -11.38 -1.54 10.70
CA ALA A 38 -10.80 -0.21 10.64
C ALA A 38 -10.11 0.00 9.28
N PHE A 39 -10.03 1.26 8.83
CA PHE A 39 -9.29 1.67 7.64
C PHE A 39 -9.80 1.02 6.35
N GLN A 40 -11.06 1.28 6.00
CA GLN A 40 -11.63 0.78 4.75
C GLN A 40 -12.13 1.90 3.83
N TYR A 41 -12.05 1.66 2.52
CA TYR A 41 -12.67 2.49 1.49
C TYR A 41 -13.73 1.71 0.72
N THR A 42 -14.82 2.41 0.37
CA THR A 42 -16.09 1.74 0.02
C THR A 42 -16.23 1.32 -1.43
N ASN A 43 -15.43 1.90 -2.35
CA ASN A 43 -15.52 1.63 -3.78
C ASN A 43 -14.27 2.10 -4.53
N GLU A 44 -14.21 1.80 -5.83
CA GLU A 44 -13.07 2.14 -6.70
C GLU A 44 -12.82 3.65 -6.79
N LYS A 45 -13.85 4.49 -6.81
CA LYS A 45 -13.68 5.96 -6.84
C LYS A 45 -13.02 6.46 -5.56
N ALA A 46 -13.44 5.92 -4.41
CA ALA A 46 -12.79 6.20 -3.13
C ALA A 46 -11.35 5.65 -3.10
N ALA A 47 -11.09 4.50 -3.73
CA ALA A 47 -9.76 3.95 -3.86
C ALA A 47 -8.82 4.86 -4.68
N VAL A 48 -9.27 5.37 -5.82
CA VAL A 48 -8.48 6.32 -6.64
C VAL A 48 -8.11 7.56 -5.84
N ALA A 49 -9.11 8.21 -5.23
CA ALA A 49 -8.88 9.40 -4.41
C ALA A 49 -7.94 9.13 -3.24
N MET A 50 -8.03 7.93 -2.65
CA MET A 50 -7.15 7.50 -1.57
C MET A 50 -5.71 7.31 -2.03
N TRP A 51 -5.48 6.63 -3.16
CA TRP A 51 -4.12 6.36 -3.60
C TRP A 51 -3.48 7.58 -4.28
N ASP A 52 -4.26 8.53 -4.78
CA ASP A 52 -3.75 9.74 -5.44
C ASP A 52 -2.91 10.67 -4.57
N VAL A 53 -3.01 10.58 -3.25
CA VAL A 53 -2.18 11.39 -2.34
C VAL A 53 -0.77 10.84 -2.16
N VAL A 54 -0.47 9.64 -2.68
CA VAL A 54 0.87 9.05 -2.58
C VAL A 54 1.86 9.91 -3.39
N PRO A 55 2.91 10.45 -2.76
CA PRO A 55 3.90 11.27 -3.46
C PRO A 55 4.61 10.51 -4.58
N GLU A 56 4.88 11.19 -5.69
CA GLU A 56 5.57 10.59 -6.85
C GLU A 56 7.02 10.18 -6.53
N ASP A 57 7.66 10.82 -5.55
CA ASP A 57 9.02 10.52 -5.10
C ASP A 57 9.08 9.40 -4.03
N THR A 58 7.99 8.65 -3.86
CA THR A 58 7.92 7.52 -2.92
C THR A 58 8.84 6.39 -3.39
N GLN A 59 9.85 6.07 -2.58
CA GLN A 59 10.81 5.00 -2.87
C GLN A 59 10.38 3.65 -2.28
N VAL A 60 9.79 3.68 -1.08
CA VAL A 60 9.26 2.50 -0.40
C VAL A 60 7.78 2.71 -0.15
N LEU A 61 6.95 1.84 -0.70
CA LEU A 61 5.51 1.83 -0.49
C LEU A 61 5.13 0.66 0.40
N ILE A 62 4.35 0.92 1.45
CA ILE A 62 3.83 -0.10 2.38
C ILE A 62 2.30 -0.01 2.36
N THR A 63 1.61 -1.09 1.97
CA THR A 63 0.14 -1.13 1.91
C THR A 63 -0.41 -2.37 2.58
N ASP A 64 -1.51 -2.25 3.33
CA ASP A 64 -2.26 -3.40 3.87
C ASP A 64 -3.34 -3.93 2.89
N THR A 65 -3.08 -3.77 1.60
CA THR A 65 -3.87 -4.40 0.54
C THR A 65 -2.97 -4.65 -0.67
N PRO A 66 -3.14 -5.78 -1.38
CA PRO A 66 -2.36 -6.03 -2.58
C PRO A 66 -2.90 -5.25 -3.79
N PRO A 67 -2.02 -4.66 -4.62
CA PRO A 67 -2.38 -4.20 -5.96
C PRO A 67 -2.93 -5.34 -6.84
N ALA A 68 -3.81 -5.02 -7.78
CA ALA A 68 -4.36 -6.02 -8.68
C ALA A 68 -3.31 -6.70 -9.56
N GLY A 69 -3.19 -8.03 -9.44
CA GLY A 69 -2.28 -8.85 -10.25
C GLY A 69 -0.80 -8.78 -9.84
N ILE A 70 -0.50 -8.14 -8.72
CA ILE A 70 0.85 -7.99 -8.16
C ILE A 70 0.78 -8.39 -6.67
N CYS A 71 1.80 -9.09 -6.14
CA CYS A 71 1.93 -9.52 -4.74
C CYS A 71 0.84 -10.46 -4.17
N ASN A 72 -0.28 -10.71 -4.85
CA ASN A 72 -1.32 -11.62 -4.40
C ASN A 72 -1.32 -12.94 -5.19
N MET A 73 -0.84 -14.01 -4.55
CA MET A 73 -0.88 -15.38 -5.09
C MET A 73 -2.12 -16.18 -4.67
N SER A 74 -3.00 -15.59 -3.85
CA SER A 74 -4.15 -16.32 -3.33
C SER A 74 -5.21 -16.56 -4.39
N SER A 75 -5.61 -17.82 -4.51
CA SER A 75 -6.74 -18.26 -5.33
C SER A 75 -8.09 -17.87 -4.70
N TYR A 76 -8.12 -17.65 -3.37
CA TYR A 76 -9.29 -17.28 -2.59
C TYR A 76 -9.52 -15.77 -2.54
N TRP A 77 -8.45 -14.96 -2.55
CA TRP A 77 -8.53 -13.49 -2.47
C TRP A 77 -8.48 -12.78 -3.83
N LYS A 78 -9.18 -13.31 -4.84
CA LYS A 78 -9.24 -12.67 -6.17
C LYS A 78 -9.93 -11.31 -6.16
N GLU A 79 -10.92 -11.15 -5.29
CA GLU A 79 -11.69 -9.92 -5.19
C GLU A 79 -10.92 -8.85 -4.41
N GLY A 80 -9.98 -9.23 -3.53
CA GLY A 80 -9.06 -8.43 -2.70
C GLY A 80 -8.14 -7.44 -3.44
N ARG A 81 -8.20 -7.46 -4.77
CA ARG A 81 -7.27 -6.80 -5.68
C ARG A 81 -7.70 -5.35 -5.92
N CYS A 82 -6.85 -4.39 -5.55
CA CYS A 82 -7.13 -2.97 -5.80
C CYS A 82 -6.55 -2.53 -7.16
N ALA A 83 -7.41 -2.15 -8.11
CA ALA A 83 -6.98 -1.68 -9.42
C ALA A 83 -6.36 -0.27 -9.34
N ALA A 84 -7.00 0.66 -8.63
CA ALA A 84 -6.43 1.97 -8.34
C ALA A 84 -5.00 1.91 -7.74
N LEU A 85 -4.75 0.98 -6.81
CA LEU A 85 -3.41 0.81 -6.25
C LEU A 85 -2.42 0.26 -7.29
N LYS A 86 -2.85 -0.67 -8.15
CA LYS A 86 -2.01 -1.16 -9.25
C LYS A 86 -1.60 -0.02 -10.17
N ASP A 87 -2.55 0.85 -10.53
CA ASP A 87 -2.29 1.99 -11.40
C ASP A 87 -1.35 2.99 -10.72
N LYS A 88 -1.56 3.29 -9.44
CA LYS A 88 -0.65 4.17 -8.69
C LYS A 88 0.77 3.59 -8.59
N VAL A 89 0.90 2.29 -8.31
CA VAL A 89 2.21 1.61 -8.31
C VAL A 89 2.88 1.68 -9.69
N GLY A 90 2.10 1.53 -10.77
CA GLY A 90 2.60 1.69 -12.13
C GLY A 90 3.05 3.11 -12.48
N GLN A 91 2.41 4.12 -11.89
CA GLN A 91 2.76 5.54 -12.05
C GLN A 91 4.04 5.90 -11.29
N ILE A 92 4.10 5.61 -9.99
CA ILE A 92 5.21 6.05 -9.13
C ILE A 92 6.42 5.12 -9.18
N ARG A 93 6.21 3.84 -9.56
CA ARG A 93 7.25 2.81 -9.72
C ARG A 93 8.22 2.75 -8.52
N PRO A 94 7.72 2.44 -7.30
CA PRO A 94 8.56 2.47 -6.11
C PRO A 94 9.68 1.43 -6.23
N MET A 95 10.82 1.69 -5.60
CA MET A 95 11.95 0.75 -5.56
C MET A 95 11.58 -0.53 -4.82
N LEU A 96 10.72 -0.41 -3.81
CA LEU A 96 10.22 -1.53 -3.01
C LEU A 96 8.74 -1.30 -2.67
N HIS A 97 7.91 -2.32 -2.92
CA HIS A 97 6.53 -2.36 -2.46
C HIS A 97 6.34 -3.54 -1.51
N ILE A 98 6.00 -3.24 -0.26
CA ILE A 98 5.62 -4.23 0.75
C ILE A 98 4.10 -4.28 0.82
N CYS A 99 3.52 -5.46 0.56
CA CYS A 99 2.09 -5.70 0.60
C CYS A 99 1.75 -6.58 1.81
N GLY A 100 0.99 -6.04 2.75
CA GLY A 100 0.32 -6.78 3.81
C GLY A 100 -0.97 -7.44 3.33
N HIS A 101 -1.76 -7.96 4.26
CA HIS A 101 -3.06 -8.61 4.03
C HIS A 101 -3.02 -9.92 3.22
N CYS A 102 -1.90 -10.26 2.58
CA CYS A 102 -1.72 -11.48 1.80
C CYS A 102 -1.06 -12.61 2.62
N TYR A 103 -1.84 -13.33 3.42
CA TYR A 103 -1.36 -14.49 4.20
C TYR A 103 -0.71 -15.62 3.37
N GLU A 104 -0.86 -15.61 2.03
CA GLU A 104 -0.28 -16.59 1.11
C GLU A 104 0.96 -16.08 0.36
N GLY A 105 1.33 -14.81 0.55
CA GLY A 105 2.66 -14.30 0.22
C GLY A 105 3.64 -14.65 1.35
N ARG A 106 4.94 -14.50 1.15
CA ARG A 106 5.92 -14.62 2.25
C ARG A 106 5.86 -13.36 3.14
N GLY A 107 4.71 -13.11 3.77
CA GLY A 107 4.41 -11.95 4.62
C GLY A 107 2.93 -11.83 4.90
#